data_AF-H2ZS28-F1
#
_entry.id   AF-H2ZS28-F1
#
_cell.length_a   1.000
_cell.length_b   1.000
_cell.length_c   1.000
_cell.angle_alpha   90.00
_cell.angle_beta   90.00
_cell.angle_gamma   90.00
#
_symmetry.space_group_name_H-M   'P 1'
#
loop_
_entity.id
_entity.type
_entity.pdbx_description
1 polymer ?
#
loop_
_entity_poly.entity_id
_entity_poly.type
_entity_poly.pdbx_seq_one_letter_code
_entity_poly.pdbx_strand_id
1 'polypeptide(L)'
;MENLQFCLSSLKVIATANEKSRSELSSYLAKQIWTQHDRQCILSTLAQLLLDKDCTFLIGRHLRPLLLDLLERNAVAIKSAGQINHDLHERLCVTMSKLIGLAPDVLP
;
A
#
# COMPACT_ATOMS: atom_id res chain seq x y z
N MET A 1 2.00 17.62 7.46
CA MET A 1 1.96 17.94 6.03
C MET A 1 1.93 16.64 5.25
N GLU A 2 0.72 16.17 4.89
CA GLU A 2 0.54 14.98 4.04
C GLU A 2 0.84 15.38 2.59
N ASN A 3 2.11 15.40 2.20
CA ASN A 3 2.51 15.62 0.80
C ASN A 3 2.38 14.30 0.02
N LEU A 4 1.17 13.74 0.02
CA LEU A 4 0.81 12.54 -0.74
C LEU A 4 0.56 12.95 -2.19
N GLN A 5 1.64 13.24 -2.89
CA GLN A 5 1.60 13.43 -4.33
C GLN A 5 1.46 12.04 -4.97
N PHE A 6 0.23 11.55 -5.03
CA PHE A 6 -0.08 10.32 -5.75
C PHE A 6 0.29 10.49 -7.21
N CYS A 7 1.21 9.67 -7.71
CA CYS A 7 1.41 9.58 -9.15
C CYS A 7 0.22 8.79 -9.72
N LEU A 8 -0.73 9.47 -10.36
CA LEU A 8 -1.93 8.85 -10.94
C LEU A 8 -1.58 7.71 -11.90
N SER A 9 -0.44 7.82 -12.60
CA SER A 9 0.11 6.76 -13.44
C SER A 9 0.52 5.53 -12.63
N SER A 10 1.22 5.71 -11.50
CA SER A 10 1.54 4.61 -10.57
C SER A 10 0.30 3.90 -10.06
N LEU A 11 -0.74 4.64 -9.67
CA LEU A 11 -1.99 4.05 -9.18
C LEU A 11 -2.73 3.27 -10.27
N LYS A 12 -2.73 3.76 -11.52
CA LYS A 12 -3.31 3.02 -12.66
C LYS A 12 -2.58 1.70 -12.91
N VAL A 13 -1.23 1.71 -12.88
CA VAL A 13 -0.42 0.48 -13.05
C VAL A 13 -0.72 -0.53 -11.94
N ILE A 14 -0.86 -0.07 -10.70
CA ILE A 14 -1.18 -0.94 -9.55
C ILE A 14 -2.61 -1.49 -9.67
N ALA A 15 -3.58 -0.66 -10.07
CA ALA A 15 -4.96 -1.09 -10.26
C ALA A 15 -5.10 -2.16 -11.36
N THR A 16 -4.26 -2.15 -12.39
CA THR A 16 -4.28 -3.20 -13.41
C THR A 16 -3.59 -4.49 -12.95
N ALA A 17 -2.71 -4.43 -11.95
CA ALA A 17 -1.91 -5.58 -11.51
C ALA A 17 -2.65 -6.55 -10.57
N ASN A 18 -3.66 -6.09 -9.82
CA ASN A 18 -4.45 -6.96 -8.96
C ASN A 18 -5.95 -6.86 -9.25
N GLU A 19 -6.57 -7.98 -9.64
CA GLU A 19 -7.99 -8.03 -9.96
C GLU A 19 -8.89 -7.77 -8.75
N LYS A 20 -8.47 -8.17 -7.54
CA LYS A 20 -9.27 -7.99 -6.32
C LYS A 20 -9.44 -6.52 -5.95
N SER A 21 -8.37 -5.73 -6.07
CA SER A 21 -8.38 -4.31 -5.72
C SER A 21 -8.58 -3.38 -6.91
N ARG A 22 -8.59 -3.93 -8.15
CA ARG A 22 -8.85 -3.20 -9.39
C ARG A 22 -10.13 -2.40 -9.29
N SER A 23 -11.24 -3.04 -8.90
CA SER A 23 -12.56 -2.38 -8.85
C SER A 23 -12.59 -1.23 -7.83
N GLU A 24 -11.98 -1.40 -6.66
CA GLU A 24 -11.94 -0.39 -5.62
C GLU A 24 -11.06 0.80 -6.04
N LEU A 25 -9.81 0.55 -6.47
CA LEU A 25 -8.90 1.61 -6.95
C LEU A 25 -9.44 2.31 -8.20
N SER A 26 -10.04 1.58 -9.14
CA SER A 26 -10.66 2.15 -10.34
C SER A 26 -11.83 3.07 -9.99
N SER A 27 -12.62 2.75 -8.96
CA SER A 27 -13.72 3.61 -8.51
C SER A 27 -13.21 4.96 -7.99
N TYR A 28 -12.06 4.98 -7.30
CA TYR A 28 -11.42 6.21 -6.87
C TYR A 28 -10.76 6.95 -8.04
N LEU A 29 -10.06 6.24 -8.93
CA LEU A 29 -9.44 6.82 -10.13
C LEU A 29 -10.44 7.47 -11.11
N ALA A 30 -11.72 7.08 -11.05
CA ALA A 30 -12.79 7.70 -11.83
C ALA A 30 -13.25 9.05 -11.26
N LYS A 31 -12.96 9.36 -9.99
CA LYS A 31 -13.32 10.63 -9.36
C LYS A 31 -12.35 11.74 -9.81
N GLN A 32 -12.89 12.91 -10.17
CA GLN A 32 -12.08 14.07 -10.51
C GLN A 32 -11.41 14.73 -9.30
N ILE A 33 -12.06 14.64 -8.12
CA ILE A 33 -11.56 15.21 -6.86
C ILE A 33 -11.65 14.13 -5.79
N TRP A 34 -10.56 13.96 -5.04
CA TRP A 34 -10.52 13.08 -3.87
C TRP A 34 -10.73 13.87 -2.59
N THR A 35 -11.68 13.42 -1.79
CA THR A 35 -11.85 13.86 -0.41
C THR A 35 -10.71 13.32 0.46
N GLN A 36 -10.57 13.85 1.68
CA GLN A 36 -9.64 13.27 2.64
C GLN A 36 -9.96 11.80 2.93
N HIS A 37 -11.24 11.45 3.03
CA HIS A 37 -11.69 10.08 3.22
C HIS A 37 -11.27 9.17 2.05
N ASP A 38 -11.47 9.62 0.80
CA ASP A 38 -11.04 8.86 -0.38
C ASP A 38 -9.54 8.56 -0.35
N ARG A 39 -8.71 9.55 0.03
CA ARG A 39 -7.26 9.36 0.14
C ARG A 39 -6.90 8.32 1.20
N GLN A 40 -7.56 8.34 2.35
CA GLN A 40 -7.33 7.35 3.42
C GLN A 40 -7.77 5.94 2.98
N CYS A 41 -8.89 5.81 2.28
CA CYS A 41 -9.32 4.54 1.71
C CYS A 41 -8.31 4.01 0.70
N ILE A 42 -7.87 4.84 -0.26
CA ILE A 42 -6.83 4.48 -1.24
C ILE A 42 -5.57 3.98 -0.53
N LEU A 43 -5.09 4.69 0.49
CA LEU A 43 -3.89 4.27 1.24
C LEU A 43 -4.10 2.96 1.99
N SER A 44 -5.31 2.73 2.51
CA SER A 44 -5.64 1.48 3.19
C SER A 44 -5.66 0.31 2.19
N THR A 45 -6.25 0.49 1.01
CA THR A 45 -6.23 -0.50 -0.08
C THR A 45 -4.79 -0.77 -0.55
N LEU A 46 -3.98 0.27 -0.73
CA LEU A 46 -2.56 0.12 -1.11
C LEU A 46 -1.73 -0.59 -0.04
N ALA A 47 -2.01 -0.33 1.24
CA ALA A 47 -1.35 -1.01 2.34
C ALA A 47 -1.66 -2.51 2.32
N GLN A 48 -2.91 -2.90 2.10
CA GLN A 48 -3.28 -4.32 1.98
C GLN A 48 -2.65 -4.98 0.74
N LEU A 49 -2.64 -4.26 -0.39
CA LEU A 49 -1.99 -4.73 -1.62
C LEU A 49 -0.48 -4.91 -1.47
N LEU A 50 0.18 -4.10 -0.64
CA LEU A 50 1.62 -4.22 -0.39
C LEU A 50 1.97 -5.60 0.21
N LEU A 51 1.06 -6.19 0.99
CA LEU A 51 1.19 -7.54 1.54
C LEU A 51 0.82 -8.65 0.55
N ASP A 52 0.30 -8.30 -0.63
CA ASP A 52 -0.01 -9.25 -1.68
C ASP A 52 1.25 -9.56 -2.51
N LYS A 53 1.55 -10.85 -2.67
CA LYS A 53 2.76 -11.34 -3.35
C LYS A 53 2.90 -10.81 -4.78
N ASP A 54 1.79 -10.54 -5.46
CA ASP A 54 1.78 -10.12 -6.87
C ASP A 54 1.95 -8.59 -6.99
N CYS A 55 1.72 -7.85 -5.89
CA CYS A 55 1.77 -6.40 -5.86
C CYS A 55 2.95 -5.81 -5.06
N THR A 56 3.60 -6.57 -4.18
CA THR A 56 4.68 -6.08 -3.31
C THR A 56 5.76 -5.33 -4.09
N PHE A 57 6.27 -5.92 -5.18
CA PHE A 57 7.35 -5.30 -5.97
C PHE A 57 6.87 -4.06 -6.74
N LEU A 58 5.67 -4.12 -7.32
CA LEU A 58 5.10 -3.02 -8.09
C LEU A 58 4.87 -1.80 -7.19
N ILE A 59 4.31 -2.00 -6.01
CA ILE A 59 4.12 -0.93 -5.02
C ILE A 59 5.48 -0.43 -4.52
N GLY A 60 6.41 -1.33 -4.21
CA GLY A 60 7.78 -0.98 -3.81
C GLY A 60 8.50 -0.05 -4.77
N ARG A 61 8.31 -0.27 -6.08
CA ARG A 61 8.94 0.51 -7.14
C ARG A 61 8.20 1.81 -7.45
N HIS A 62 6.87 1.76 -7.54
CA HIS A 62 6.06 2.88 -8.04
C HIS A 62 5.60 3.85 -6.95
N LEU A 63 5.58 3.42 -5.69
CA LEU A 63 5.13 4.19 -4.52
C LEU A 63 6.20 4.25 -3.43
N ARG A 64 7.48 4.26 -3.83
CA ARG A 64 8.64 4.36 -2.92
C ARG A 64 8.50 5.46 -1.85
N PRO A 65 8.06 6.70 -2.18
CA PRO A 65 7.89 7.76 -1.17
C PRO A 65 6.82 7.48 -0.13
N LEU A 66 5.86 6.59 -0.42
CA LEU A 66 4.76 6.23 0.47
C LEU A 66 4.99 4.92 1.20
N LEU A 67 6.08 4.21 0.91
CA LEU A 67 6.28 2.85 1.39
C LEU A 67 6.29 2.77 2.92
N LEU A 68 6.96 3.71 3.58
CA LEU A 68 7.00 3.80 5.04
C LEU A 68 5.60 4.03 5.63
N ASP A 69 4.81 4.92 5.03
CA ASP A 69 3.42 5.18 5.44
C ASP A 69 2.54 3.93 5.27
N LEU A 70 2.69 3.20 4.16
CA LEU A 70 1.96 1.95 3.91
C LEU A 70 2.37 0.82 4.88
N LEU A 71 3.65 0.72 5.23
CA LEU A 71 4.16 -0.25 6.20
C LEU A 71 3.65 0.06 7.61
N GLU A 72 3.69 1.33 8.01
CA GLU A 72 3.18 1.80 9.31
C GLU A 72 1.68 1.53 9.42
N ARG A 73 0.88 1.83 8.39
CA ARG A 73 -0.56 1.52 8.34
C ARG A 73 -0.84 0.04 8.56
N ASN A 74 -0.07 -0.85 7.92
CA ASN A 74 -0.21 -2.29 8.16
C ASN A 74 0.15 -2.66 9.60
N ALA A 75 1.26 -2.13 10.13
CA ALA A 75 1.69 -2.40 11.50
C ALA A 75 0.65 -1.94 12.54
N VAL A 76 0.02 -0.77 12.33
CA VAL A 76 -1.08 -0.28 13.16
C VAL A 76 -2.31 -1.17 13.00
N ALA A 77 -2.72 -1.50 11.78
CA ALA A 77 -3.89 -2.35 11.53
C ALA A 77 -3.77 -3.74 12.18
N ILE A 78 -2.58 -4.34 12.14
CA ILE A 78 -2.29 -5.64 12.77
C ILE A 78 -2.36 -5.54 14.30
N LYS A 79 -1.92 -4.43 14.90
CA LYS A 79 -1.94 -4.21 16.36
C LYS A 79 -3.31 -3.81 16.88
N SER A 80 -4.10 -3.05 16.12
CA SER A 80 -5.41 -2.53 16.53
C SER A 80 -6.51 -3.58 16.57
N ALA A 81 -6.29 -4.78 16.01
CA ALA A 81 -7.29 -5.85 15.95
C ALA A 81 -7.54 -6.60 17.28
N GLY A 82 -6.95 -6.17 18.41
CA GLY A 82 -7.11 -6.80 19.73
C GLY A 82 -6.39 -8.16 19.89
N GLN A 83 -6.14 -8.85 18.78
CA GLN A 83 -5.23 -9.98 18.63
C GLN A 83 -4.35 -9.75 17.39
N ILE A 84 -3.07 -10.13 17.47
CA ILE A 84 -2.16 -10.04 16.33
C ILE A 84 -2.61 -11.09 15.30
N ASN A 85 -3.04 -10.62 14.12
CA ASN A 85 -3.25 -11.52 13.00
C ASN A 85 -1.87 -12.03 12.52
N HIS A 86 -1.54 -13.26 12.91
CA HIS A 86 -0.23 -13.86 12.64
C HIS A 86 0.06 -14.02 11.13
N ASP A 87 -0.97 -14.29 10.30
CA ASP A 87 -0.81 -14.35 8.84
C ASP A 87 -0.41 -12.97 8.27
N LEU A 88 -1.13 -11.91 8.66
CA LEU A 88 -0.80 -10.56 8.20
C LEU A 88 0.56 -10.09 8.74
N HIS A 89 0.89 -10.46 9.97
CA HIS A 89 2.20 -10.17 10.56
C HIS A 89 3.33 -10.88 9.79
N GLU A 90 3.18 -12.17 9.48
CA GLU A 90 4.16 -12.91 8.68
C GLU A 90 4.31 -12.31 7.28
N ARG A 91 3.18 -12.01 6.61
CA ARG A 91 3.19 -11.37 5.29
C ARG A 91 3.87 -10.01 5.35
N LEU A 92 3.67 -9.22 6.40
CA LEU A 92 4.37 -7.95 6.61
C LEU A 92 5.88 -8.16 6.76
N CYS A 93 6.33 -9.12 7.59
CA CYS A 93 7.75 -9.44 7.72
C CYS A 93 8.37 -9.86 6.39
N VAL A 94 7.73 -10.77 5.65
CA VAL A 94 8.19 -11.23 4.33
C VAL A 94 8.27 -10.07 3.34
N THR A 95 7.24 -9.22 3.31
CA THR A 95 7.21 -8.02 2.47
C THR A 95 8.34 -7.06 2.81
N MET A 96 8.58 -6.78 4.10
CA MET A 96 9.71 -5.96 4.53
C MET A 96 11.03 -6.54 4.04
N SER A 97 11.27 -7.85 4.24
CA SER A 97 12.50 -8.51 3.75
C SER A 97 12.69 -8.38 2.23
N LYS A 98 11.61 -8.50 1.45
CA LYS A 98 11.66 -8.31 -0.02
C LYS A 98 11.96 -6.87 -0.41
N LEU A 99 11.43 -5.90 0.33
CA LEU A 99 11.60 -4.47 0.05
C LEU A 99 13.02 -3.98 0.34
N ILE A 100 13.74 -4.57 1.29
CA ILE A 100 15.16 -4.26 1.57
C ILE A 100 16.03 -4.37 0.31
N GLY A 101 15.78 -5.38 -0.53
CA GLY A 101 16.51 -5.55 -1.79
C GLY A 101 16.15 -4.55 -2.90
N LEU A 102 15.06 -3.81 -2.76
CA LEU A 102 14.52 -2.88 -3.77
C LEU A 102 14.66 -1.41 -3.39
N ALA A 103 14.59 -1.16 -2.09
CA ALA A 103 14.61 0.16 -1.49
C ALA A 103 15.34 0.06 -0.14
N PRO A 104 16.68 0.11 -0.15
CA PRO A 104 17.46 0.09 1.09
C PRO A 104 17.12 1.29 1.99
N ASP A 105 16.64 2.38 1.41
CA ASP A 105 16.20 3.62 2.08
C ASP A 105 15.00 3.43 3.04
N VAL A 106 14.44 2.23 3.12
CA VAL A 106 13.27 1.86 3.94
C VAL A 106 13.71 1.36 5.33
N LEU A 107 14.99 1.03 5.49
CA LEU A 107 15.58 0.69 6.78
C LEU A 107 16.14 1.97 7.42
N PRO A 108 15.76 2.29 8.68
CA PRO A 108 16.45 3.31 9.46
C PRO A 108 17.86 2.86 9.88
#